data_AF-A0AAV0GIX6-F1
#
_entry.id   AF-A0AAV0GIX6-F1
#
_cell.length_a   1.000
_cell.length_b   1.000
_cell.length_c   1.000
_cell.angle_alpha   90.00
_cell.angle_beta   90.00
_cell.angle_gamma   90.00
#
_symmetry.space_group_name_H-M   'P 1'
#
loop_
_entity.id
_entity.type
_entity.pdbx_description
1 polymer ?
#
loop_
_entity_poly.entity_id
_entity_poly.type
_entity_poly.pdbx_seq_one_letter_code
_entity_poly.pdbx_strand_id
1 'polypeptide(L)'
;MQLTPDFKLRIAVRLLEGLASKWWDGTKGKYGGNVTWEDFRQEFFAQYYSDFEVNAKVREYTLLTQGGNMTVKELEHKFRDLADHIPE
;
A
#
# COMPACT_ATOMS: atom_id res chain seq x y z
N MET A 1 -11.35 5.15 -15.69
CA MET A 1 -10.13 5.79 -16.23
C MET A 1 -8.96 5.27 -15.40
N GLN A 2 -8.07 4.43 -15.95
CA GLN A 2 -6.90 3.97 -15.20
C GLN A 2 -5.85 5.08 -15.18
N LEU A 3 -5.30 5.40 -14.00
CA LEU A 3 -4.20 6.37 -13.87
C LEU A 3 -2.89 5.69 -14.28
N THR A 4 -2.07 6.38 -15.08
CA THR A 4 -0.72 5.89 -15.43
C THR A 4 0.17 5.83 -14.18
N PRO A 5 1.13 4.90 -14.09
CA PRO A 5 2.05 4.80 -12.96
C PRO A 5 2.74 6.14 -12.61
N ASP A 6 3.20 6.88 -13.62
CA ASP A 6 3.84 8.19 -13.43
C ASP A 6 2.88 9.22 -12.82
N PHE A 7 1.61 9.18 -13.22
CA PHE A 7 0.60 10.07 -12.66
C PHE A 7 0.27 9.71 -11.21
N LYS A 8 0.18 8.41 -10.88
CA LYS A 8 0.04 7.93 -9.50
C LYS A 8 1.19 8.41 -8.63
N LEU A 9 2.43 8.22 -9.10
CA LEU A 9 3.63 8.67 -8.40
C LEU A 9 3.60 10.19 -8.13
N ARG A 10 3.30 10.98 -9.16
CA ARG A 10 3.25 12.44 -9.02
C ARG A 10 2.21 12.92 -8.01
N ILE A 11 1.04 12.27 -7.96
CA ILE A 11 0.00 12.58 -6.97
C ILE A 11 0.48 12.18 -5.57
N ALA A 12 0.93 10.95 -5.38
CA ALA A 12 1.32 10.43 -4.08
C ALA A 12 2.43 11.27 -3.44
N VAL A 13 3.47 11.62 -4.22
CA VAL A 13 4.56 12.50 -3.75
C VAL A 13 4.05 13.88 -3.35
N ARG A 14 3.05 14.43 -4.05
CA ARG A 14 2.46 15.73 -3.73
C ARG A 14 1.58 15.71 -2.48
N LEU A 15 1.05 14.54 -2.10
CA LEU A 15 0.25 14.36 -0.89
C LEU A 15 1.10 14.14 0.37
N LEU A 16 2.42 13.93 0.23
CA LEU A 16 3.31 13.85 1.37
C LEU A 16 3.48 15.23 2.00
N GLU A 17 3.26 15.32 3.30
CA GLU A 17 3.38 16.56 4.07
C GLU A 17 4.37 16.38 5.23
N GLY A 18 4.91 17.50 5.72
CA GLY A 18 5.74 17.54 6.93
C GLY A 18 6.94 16.58 6.89
N LEU A 19 7.00 15.66 7.87
CA LEU A 19 8.09 14.69 7.99
C LEU A 19 8.12 13.70 6.83
N ALA A 20 6.96 13.36 6.24
CA ALA A 20 6.90 12.41 5.16
C ALA A 20 7.49 12.96 3.86
N SER A 21 7.25 14.25 3.58
CA SER A 21 7.88 14.94 2.46
C SER A 21 9.41 14.98 2.60
N LYS A 22 9.91 15.32 3.80
CA LYS A 22 11.36 15.35 4.10
C LYS A 22 12.02 13.98 3.96
N TRP A 23 11.36 12.94 4.46
CA TRP A 23 11.83 11.56 4.30
C TRP A 23 11.95 11.21 2.80
N TRP A 24 10.90 11.49 2.03
CA TRP A 24 10.90 11.16 0.60
C TRP A 24 11.99 11.89 -0.18
N ASP A 25 12.28 13.15 0.17
CA ASP A 25 13.39 13.90 -0.43
C ASP A 25 14.76 13.25 -0.20
N GLY A 26 14.99 12.66 0.97
CA GLY A 26 16.21 11.89 1.26
C GLY A 26 16.23 10.54 0.55
N THR A 27 15.09 9.85 0.54
CA THR A 27 14.97 8.50 -0.04
C THR A 27 15.09 8.49 -1.56
N LYS A 28 14.42 9.42 -2.26
CA LYS A 28 14.46 9.51 -3.73
C LYS A 28 15.87 9.80 -4.27
N GLY A 29 16.74 10.40 -3.45
CA GLY A 29 18.14 10.66 -3.80
C GLY A 29 18.95 9.41 -4.12
N LYS A 30 18.56 8.24 -3.56
CA LYS A 30 19.19 6.94 -3.85
C LYS A 30 19.01 6.49 -5.30
N TYR A 31 17.96 6.96 -5.97
CA TYR A 31 17.53 6.51 -7.30
C TYR A 31 18.06 7.38 -8.45
N GLY A 32 18.91 8.38 -8.17
CA GLY A 32 19.50 9.22 -9.21
C GLY A 32 18.50 10.00 -10.07
N GLY A 33 17.26 10.18 -9.58
CA GLY A 33 16.21 10.95 -10.26
C GLY A 33 15.21 10.14 -11.08
N ASN A 34 15.46 8.86 -11.33
CA ASN A 34 14.51 7.97 -12.01
C ASN A 34 13.85 7.02 -10.99
N VAL A 35 12.75 7.48 -10.40
CA VAL A 35 11.93 6.69 -9.48
C VAL A 35 10.66 6.26 -10.19
N THR A 36 10.33 4.96 -10.14
CA THR A 36 9.05 4.45 -10.63
C THR A 36 7.99 4.46 -9.53
N TRP A 37 6.71 4.27 -9.91
CA TRP A 37 5.63 4.08 -8.94
C TRP A 37 5.89 2.93 -7.96
N GLU A 38 6.51 1.85 -8.45
CA GLU A 38 6.78 0.66 -7.62
C GLU A 38 7.90 0.90 -6.63
N ASP A 39 8.96 1.61 -7.03
CA ASP A 39 10.04 2.03 -6.12
C ASP A 39 9.50 2.89 -4.96
N PHE A 40 8.63 3.86 -5.28
CA PHE A 40 7.97 4.69 -4.27
C PHE A 40 7.14 3.85 -3.31
N ARG A 41 6.32 2.91 -3.83
CA ARG A 41 5.50 2.03 -3.01
C ARG A 41 6.37 1.24 -2.03
N GLN A 42 7.42 0.58 -2.51
CA GLN A 42 8.28 -0.26 -1.67
C GLN A 42 8.90 0.54 -0.52
N GLU A 43 9.50 1.70 -0.83
CA GLU A 43 10.09 2.57 0.20
C GLU A 43 9.02 3.11 1.16
N PHE A 44 7.84 3.49 0.65
CA PHE A 44 6.74 4.00 1.47
C PHE A 44 6.17 2.93 2.42
N PHE A 45 5.94 1.71 1.92
CA PHE A 45 5.50 0.60 2.75
C PHE A 45 6.55 0.25 3.79
N ALA A 46 7.83 0.14 3.42
CA ALA A 46 8.90 -0.16 4.37
C ALA A 46 9.06 0.91 5.48
N GLN A 47 8.80 2.18 5.16
CA GLN A 47 8.94 3.28 6.11
C GLN A 47 7.75 3.41 7.08
N TYR A 48 6.52 3.20 6.61
CA TYR A 48 5.30 3.51 7.35
C TYR A 48 4.49 2.29 7.77
N TYR A 49 4.75 1.13 7.21
CA TYR A 49 4.13 -0.14 7.57
C TYR A 49 5.22 -1.10 8.05
N SER A 50 4.99 -1.77 9.16
CA SER A 50 5.90 -2.86 9.54
C SER A 50 5.66 -4.08 8.64
N ASP A 51 6.73 -4.82 8.33
CA ASP A 51 6.62 -6.12 7.63
C ASP A 51 5.65 -7.06 8.36
N PHE A 52 5.57 -6.95 9.69
CA PHE A 52 4.63 -7.71 10.50
C PHE A 52 3.17 -7.36 10.19
N GLU A 53 2.82 -6.08 10.08
CA GLU A 53 1.46 -5.63 9.76
C GLU A 53 1.06 -6.03 8.33
N VAL A 54 1.96 -5.89 7.38
CA VAL A 54 1.73 -6.31 5.99
C VAL A 54 1.50 -7.82 5.91
N ASN A 55 2.40 -8.61 6.50
CA ASN A 55 2.28 -10.07 6.51
C ASN A 55 1.05 -10.56 7.28
N ALA A 56 0.66 -9.87 8.36
CA ALA A 56 -0.55 -10.20 9.10
C ALA A 56 -1.81 -10.01 8.24
N LYS A 57 -1.91 -8.90 7.50
CA LYS A 57 -3.04 -8.65 6.58
C LYS A 57 -3.08 -9.62 5.40
N VAL A 58 -1.93 -9.91 4.78
CA VAL A 58 -1.82 -10.93 3.71
C VAL A 58 -2.28 -12.30 4.20
N ARG A 59 -1.85 -12.68 5.41
CA ARG A 59 -2.25 -13.95 6.02
C ARG A 59 -3.74 -13.96 6.34
N GLU A 60 -4.30 -12.88 6.87
CA GLU A 60 -5.72 -12.75 7.14
C GLU A 60 -6.55 -12.91 5.87
N TYR A 61 -6.15 -12.25 4.77
CA TYR A 61 -6.81 -12.37 3.47
C TYR A 61 -6.75 -13.79 2.91
N THR A 62 -5.58 -14.42 2.97
CA THR A 62 -5.36 -15.77 2.42
C THR A 62 -6.13 -16.83 3.19
N LEU A 63 -6.30 -16.65 4.50
CA LEU A 63 -7.02 -17.57 5.37
C LEU A 63 -8.49 -17.20 5.55
N LEU A 64 -8.96 -16.10 4.94
CA LEU A 64 -10.34 -15.65 5.04
C LEU A 64 -11.24 -16.66 4.34
N THR A 65 -12.04 -17.36 5.15
CA THR A 65 -13.07 -18.29 4.67
C THR A 65 -14.41 -17.90 5.27
N GLN A 66 -15.50 -18.24 4.58
CA GLN A 66 -16.83 -18.03 5.12
C GLN A 66 -17.06 -18.93 6.33
N GLY A 67 -16.97 -18.37 7.53
CA GLY A 67 -17.30 -19.07 8.77
C GLY A 67 -18.82 -19.28 8.93
N GLY A 68 -19.23 -20.23 9.77
CA GLY A 68 -20.64 -20.64 9.92
C GLY A 68 -21.61 -19.53 10.37
N ASN A 69 -21.12 -18.48 11.04
CA ASN A 69 -21.92 -17.32 11.46
C ASN A 69 -21.70 -16.08 10.57
N MET A 70 -20.89 -16.18 9.51
CA MET A 70 -20.58 -15.08 8.62
C MET A 70 -21.47 -15.12 7.38
N THR A 71 -22.21 -14.04 7.15
CA THR A 71 -22.97 -13.90 5.91
C THR A 71 -22.04 -13.65 4.73
N VAL A 72 -22.49 -13.99 3.51
CA VAL A 72 -21.73 -13.72 2.27
C VAL A 72 -21.41 -12.23 2.13
N LYS A 73 -22.30 -11.35 2.59
CA LYS A 73 -22.12 -9.89 2.54
C LYS A 73 -21.00 -9.41 3.47
N GLU A 74 -20.90 -9.98 4.67
CA GLU A 74 -19.82 -9.65 5.62
C GLU A 74 -18.47 -10.19 5.15
N LEU A 75 -18.47 -11.38 4.55
CA LEU A 75 -17.29 -11.97 3.93
C LEU A 75 -16.77 -11.07 2.78
N GLU A 76 -17.66 -10.66 1.89
CA GLU A 76 -17.34 -9.78 0.76
C GLU A 76 -16.80 -8.42 1.22
N HIS A 77 -17.37 -7.85 2.29
CA HIS A 77 -16.86 -6.62 2.88
C HIS A 77 -15.44 -6.79 3.45
N LYS A 78 -15.18 -7.89 4.17
CA LYS A 78 -13.84 -8.20 4.71
C LYS A 78 -12.81 -8.47 3.62
N PHE A 79 -13.17 -9.18 2.55
CA PHE A 79 -12.27 -9.38 1.41
C PHE A 79 -11.87 -8.06 0.78
N ARG A 80 -12.81 -7.14 0.56
CA ARG A 80 -12.49 -5.81 0.03
C ARG A 80 -11.58 -5.02 0.96
N ASP A 81 -11.93 -4.94 2.24
CA ASP A 81 -11.13 -4.20 3.21
C ASP A 81 -9.70 -4.75 3.30
N LEU A 82 -9.52 -6.06 3.31
CA LEU A 82 -8.19 -6.67 3.32
C LEU A 82 -7.45 -6.48 1.99
N ALA A 83 -8.12 -6.58 0.85
CA ALA A 83 -7.51 -6.31 -0.47
C ALA A 83 -6.99 -4.87 -0.58
N ASP A 84 -7.70 -3.89 -0.03
CA ASP A 84 -7.33 -2.47 -0.09
C ASP A 84 -6.05 -2.16 0.72
N HIS A 85 -5.67 -3.02 1.66
CA HIS A 85 -4.52 -2.84 2.54
C HIS A 85 -3.35 -3.79 2.26
N ILE A 86 -3.51 -4.72 1.33
CA ILE A 86 -2.43 -5.59 0.89
C ILE A 86 -1.77 -4.91 -0.31
N PRO A 87 -0.45 -4.62 -0.26
CA PRO A 87 0.26 -4.16 -1.43
C PRO A 87 0.23 -5.25 -2.53
N GLU A 88 -0.26 -4.92 -3.73
CA GLU A 88 -0.11 -5.73 -4.97
C GLU A 88 1.36 -6.01 -5.30
#